data_AF-A0AA38HK11-F1
#
_entry.id   AF-A0AA38HK11-F1
#
_cell.length_a   1.000
_cell.length_b   1.000
_cell.length_c   1.000
_cell.angle_alpha   90.00
_cell.angle_beta   90.00
_cell.angle_gamma   90.00
#
_symmetry.space_group_name_H-M   'P 1'
#
loop_
_entity.id
_entity.type
_entity.pdbx_description
1 polymer ?
#
loop_
_entity_poly.entity_id
_entity_poly.type
_entity_poly.pdbx_seq_one_letter_code
_entity_poly.pdbx_strand_id
1 'polypeptide(L)'
;MGSLACAIPVAPLGMGIATFVLPNKFDKEAKNMGVGAFIMGCIGISEGAIPFAIRDPRRAIVCNVIGSAVAGALGGAMGVQDAAAHGGPIVAVLGAVPYGVQTLYYFIAAAAGVAVTSLIYIF
;
A
#
# COMPACT_ATOMS: atom_id res chain seq x y z
N MET A 1 -5.62 16.04 1.54
CA MET A 1 -4.55 15.05 1.77
C MET A 1 -5.03 13.60 1.73
N GLY A 2 -6.32 13.28 1.88
CA GLY A 2 -6.77 11.88 1.97
C GLY A 2 -6.50 11.01 0.73
N SER A 3 -6.49 11.57 -0.48
CA SER A 3 -6.06 10.85 -1.69
C SER A 3 -4.60 10.38 -1.62
N LEU A 4 -3.70 11.24 -1.13
CA LEU A 4 -2.29 10.90 -0.91
C LEU A 4 -2.14 9.88 0.23
N ALA A 5 -2.90 10.04 1.30
CA ALA A 5 -2.90 9.12 2.44
C ALA A 5 -3.34 7.69 2.07
N CYS A 6 -4.24 7.55 1.09
CA CYS A 6 -4.63 6.26 0.53
C CYS A 6 -3.50 5.62 -0.29
N ALA A 7 -2.71 6.44 -1.00
CA ALA A 7 -1.66 5.98 -1.91
C ALA A 7 -0.35 5.60 -1.20
N ILE A 8 0.04 6.35 -0.15
CA ILE A 8 1.31 6.14 0.59
C ILE A 8 1.55 4.68 1.03
N PRO A 9 0.59 3.98 1.67
CA PRO A 9 0.86 2.64 2.17
C PRO A 9 0.79 1.55 1.10
N VAL A 10 0.36 1.86 -0.13
CA VAL A 10 0.06 0.85 -1.15
C VAL A 10 1.30 0.08 -1.58
N ALA A 11 2.42 0.77 -1.81
CA ALA A 11 3.66 0.14 -2.23
C ALA A 11 4.20 -0.89 -1.21
N PRO A 12 4.46 -0.52 0.06
CA PRO A 12 4.98 -1.46 1.06
C PRO A 12 3.97 -2.57 1.41
N LEU A 13 2.67 -2.26 1.51
CA LEU A 13 1.63 -3.27 1.75
C LEU A 13 1.48 -4.23 0.58
N GLY A 14 1.48 -3.71 -0.65
CA GLY A 14 1.38 -4.52 -1.87
C GLY A 14 2.54 -5.49 -2.01
N MET A 15 3.77 -5.03 -1.72
CA MET A 15 4.96 -5.88 -1.70
C MET A 15 4.89 -6.95 -0.61
N GLY A 16 4.54 -6.55 0.62
CA GLY A 16 4.40 -7.49 1.72
C GLY A 16 3.36 -8.57 1.44
N ILE A 17 2.16 -8.16 1.00
CA ILE A 17 1.06 -9.07 0.66
C ILE A 17 1.43 -9.98 -0.51
N ALA A 18 2.15 -9.49 -1.52
CA ALA A 18 2.59 -10.32 -2.63
C ALA A 18 3.39 -11.55 -2.15
N THR A 19 4.25 -11.35 -1.15
CA THR A 19 5.06 -12.44 -0.57
C THR A 19 4.24 -13.45 0.24
N PHE A 20 3.07 -13.04 0.78
CA PHE A 20 2.17 -13.91 1.54
C PHE A 20 1.19 -14.68 0.64
N VAL A 21 0.74 -14.08 -0.46
CA VAL A 21 -0.23 -14.69 -1.38
C VAL A 21 0.38 -15.82 -2.19
N LEU A 22 1.60 -15.62 -2.71
CA LEU A 22 2.30 -16.62 -3.54
C LEU A 22 3.72 -16.88 -3.01
N PRO A 23 3.87 -17.41 -1.78
CA PRO A 23 5.17 -17.56 -1.12
C PRO A 23 6.12 -18.47 -1.91
N ASN A 24 5.61 -19.37 -2.74
CA ASN A 24 6.46 -20.27 -3.54
C ASN A 24 7.22 -19.54 -4.66
N LYS A 25 6.83 -18.31 -5.02
CA LYS A 25 7.55 -17.49 -6.01
C LYS A 25 8.71 -16.69 -5.42
N PHE A 26 8.84 -16.65 -4.10
CA PHE A 26 9.79 -15.80 -3.39
C PHE A 26 10.80 -16.64 -2.60
N ASP A 27 12.07 -16.21 -2.63
CA ASP A 27 13.11 -16.78 -1.78
C ASP A 27 12.95 -16.34 -0.32
N LYS A 28 13.75 -16.93 0.56
CA LYS A 28 13.67 -16.68 2.01
C LYS A 28 13.95 -15.22 2.36
N GLU A 29 14.85 -14.59 1.61
CA GLU A 29 15.19 -13.18 1.80
C GLU A 29 14.02 -12.27 1.41
N ALA A 30 13.40 -12.48 0.24
CA ALA A 30 12.24 -11.72 -0.19
C ALA A 30 11.05 -11.87 0.76
N LYS A 31 10.83 -13.06 1.34
CA LYS A 31 9.80 -13.27 2.37
C LYS A 31 10.05 -12.46 3.64
N ASN A 32 11.30 -12.44 4.12
CA ASN A 32 11.67 -11.66 5.30
C ASN A 32 11.52 -10.16 5.03
N MET A 33 11.94 -9.70 3.86
CA MET A 33 11.70 -8.32 3.42
C MET A 33 10.21 -8.00 3.33
N GLY A 34 9.39 -8.95 2.88
CA GLY A 34 7.94 -8.82 2.76
C GLY A 34 7.24 -8.63 4.10
N VAL A 35 7.67 -9.36 5.14
CA VAL A 35 7.16 -9.15 6.51
C VAL A 35 7.49 -7.73 6.99
N GLY A 36 8.74 -7.28 6.79
CA GLY A 36 9.15 -5.92 7.14
C GLY A 36 8.34 -4.86 6.38
N ALA A 37 8.18 -5.03 5.07
CA ALA A 37 7.40 -4.15 4.20
C ALA A 37 5.94 -4.06 4.63
N PHE A 38 5.31 -5.19 4.97
CA PHE A 38 3.93 -5.21 5.44
C PHE A 38 3.76 -4.40 6.73
N ILE A 39 4.62 -4.63 7.72
CA ILE A 39 4.56 -3.90 9.00
C ILE A 39 4.77 -2.40 8.79
N MET A 40 5.78 -2.02 8.00
CA MET A 40 6.05 -0.62 7.64
C MET A 40 4.86 0.02 6.91
N GLY A 41 4.24 -0.70 5.98
CA GLY A 41 3.06 -0.23 5.26
C GLY A 41 1.84 -0.01 6.15
N CYS A 42 1.64 -0.86 7.18
CA CYS A 42 0.56 -0.70 8.15
C CYS A 42 0.64 0.63 8.92
N ILE A 43 1.86 1.10 9.19
CA ILE A 43 2.12 2.36 9.90
C ILE A 43 2.38 3.55 8.97
N GLY A 44 2.32 3.35 7.65
CA GLY A 44 2.46 4.44 6.66
C GLY A 44 3.88 4.72 6.19
N ILE A 45 4.84 3.84 6.45
CA ILE A 45 6.24 3.98 6.00
C ILE A 45 6.37 3.32 4.62
N SER A 46 6.50 4.16 3.59
CA SER A 46 6.57 3.74 2.18
C SER A 46 7.89 3.07 1.80
N GLU A 47 8.95 3.34 2.57
CA GLU A 47 10.33 2.91 2.38
C GLU A 47 10.47 1.38 2.45
N GLY A 48 9.51 0.70 3.08
CA GLY A 48 9.45 -0.76 3.09
C GLY A 48 9.42 -1.40 1.69
N ALA A 49 9.04 -0.66 0.65
CA ALA A 49 9.07 -1.13 -0.74
C ALA A 49 10.44 -0.95 -1.43
N ILE A 50 11.36 -0.14 -0.89
CA ILE A 50 12.67 0.15 -1.52
C ILE A 50 13.50 -1.13 -1.74
N PRO A 51 13.60 -2.08 -0.79
CA PRO A 51 14.35 -3.31 -1.01
C PRO A 51 13.84 -4.13 -2.22
N PHE A 52 12.52 -4.14 -2.43
CA PHE A 52 11.91 -4.77 -3.60
C PHE A 52 12.23 -4.03 -4.90
N ALA A 53 12.26 -2.70 -4.87
CA ALA A 53 12.66 -1.88 -6.01
C ALA A 53 14.16 -1.98 -6.35
N ILE A 54 15.03 -2.28 -5.38
CA ILE A 54 16.44 -2.55 -5.64
C ILE A 54 16.60 -3.93 -6.30
N ARG A 55 15.87 -4.93 -5.81
CA ARG A 55 15.96 -6.32 -6.28
C ARG A 55 15.32 -6.55 -7.64
N ASP A 56 14.12 -6.00 -7.87
CA ASP A 56 13.38 -6.08 -9.14
C ASP A 56 12.83 -4.71 -9.53
N PRO A 57 13.68 -3.79 -10.03
CA PRO A 57 13.32 -2.39 -10.22
C PRO A 57 12.18 -2.21 -11.19
N ARG A 58 12.22 -2.92 -12.32
CA ARG A 58 11.25 -2.72 -13.39
C ARG A 58 9.85 -3.14 -12.95
N ARG A 59 9.69 -4.31 -12.35
CA ARG A 59 8.36 -4.77 -11.92
C ARG A 59 7.89 -3.97 -10.71
N ALA A 60 8.77 -3.78 -9.72
CA ALA A 60 8.39 -3.11 -8.47
C ALA A 60 7.99 -1.65 -8.67
N ILE A 61 8.75 -0.88 -9.46
CA ILE A 61 8.41 0.53 -9.71
C ILE A 61 7.09 0.63 -10.46
N VAL A 62 6.92 -0.17 -11.53
CA VAL A 62 5.72 -0.10 -12.37
C VAL A 62 4.46 -0.50 -11.58
N CYS A 63 4.49 -1.62 -10.85
CA CYS A 63 3.33 -2.03 -10.06
C CYS A 63 3.00 -1.03 -8.94
N ASN A 64 4.01 -0.49 -8.25
CA ASN A 64 3.83 0.50 -7.19
C ASN A 64 3.19 1.77 -7.72
N VAL A 65 3.65 2.29 -8.86
CA VAL A 65 3.08 3.49 -9.50
C VAL A 65 1.62 3.25 -9.87
N ILE A 66 1.32 2.13 -10.54
CA ILE A 66 -0.05 1.82 -10.99
C ILE A 66 -0.98 1.63 -9.79
N GLY A 67 -0.60 0.84 -8.78
CA GLY A 67 -1.45 0.62 -7.61
C GLY A 67 -1.65 1.89 -6.77
N SER A 68 -0.61 2.69 -6.60
CA SER A 68 -0.70 3.98 -5.87
C SER A 68 -1.59 4.97 -6.62
N ALA A 69 -1.52 5.01 -7.96
CA ALA A 69 -2.40 5.81 -8.79
C ALA A 69 -3.86 5.38 -8.65
N VAL A 70 -4.15 4.07 -8.61
CA VAL A 70 -5.50 3.54 -8.38
C VAL A 70 -6.05 3.96 -7.01
N ALA A 71 -5.27 3.78 -5.95
CA ALA A 71 -5.69 4.18 -4.60
C ALA A 71 -5.89 5.69 -4.49
N GLY A 72 -4.98 6.48 -5.06
CA GLY A 72 -5.08 7.95 -5.06
C GLY A 72 -6.30 8.44 -5.86
N ALA A 73 -6.58 7.84 -7.01
CA ALA A 73 -7.74 8.18 -7.83
C ALA A 73 -9.05 7.82 -7.12
N LEU A 74 -9.16 6.62 -6.52
CA LEU A 74 -10.33 6.21 -5.77
C LEU A 74 -10.52 7.07 -4.51
N GLY A 75 -9.47 7.29 -3.72
CA GLY A 75 -9.52 8.14 -2.53
C GLY A 75 -9.91 9.58 -2.85
N GLY A 76 -9.42 10.12 -3.97
CA GLY A 76 -9.82 11.43 -4.48
C GLY A 76 -11.27 11.47 -4.95
N ALA A 77 -11.71 10.49 -5.74
CA ALA A 77 -13.08 10.41 -6.27
C ALA A 77 -14.12 10.23 -5.15
N MET A 78 -13.77 9.49 -4.11
CA MET A 78 -14.64 9.26 -2.94
C MET A 78 -14.57 10.38 -1.91
N GLY A 79 -13.74 11.42 -2.15
CA GLY A 79 -13.63 12.59 -1.27
C GLY A 79 -13.02 12.27 0.10
N VAL A 80 -12.13 11.28 0.19
CA VAL A 80 -11.49 10.89 1.45
C VAL A 80 -10.70 12.07 2.01
N GLN A 81 -10.96 12.38 3.29
CA GLN A 81 -10.20 13.37 4.03
C GLN A 81 -9.27 12.69 5.01
N ASP A 82 -8.11 13.30 5.22
CA ASP A 82 -7.15 12.86 6.20
C ASP A 82 -6.45 14.10 6.77
N ALA A 83 -6.37 14.14 8.10
CA ALA A 83 -5.70 15.18 8.86
C ALA A 83 -4.24 14.83 9.18
N ALA A 84 -3.82 13.57 8.99
CA ALA A 84 -2.43 13.17 9.17
C ALA A 84 -1.55 13.67 8.02
N ALA A 85 -0.26 13.88 8.34
CA ALA A 85 0.77 14.19 7.34
C ALA A 85 1.33 12.94 6.64
N HIS A 86 0.87 11.75 7.01
CA HIS A 86 1.28 10.45 6.46
C HIS A 86 0.05 9.57 6.18
N GLY A 87 0.25 8.39 5.57
CA GLY A 87 -0.82 7.43 5.30
C GLY A 87 -0.75 6.17 6.18
N GLY A 88 -1.40 5.10 5.74
CA GLY A 88 -1.39 3.79 6.40
C GLY A 88 -2.71 3.46 7.12
N PRO A 89 -3.04 2.17 7.26
CA PRO A 89 -4.14 1.71 8.12
C PRO A 89 -4.18 2.38 9.49
N ILE A 90 -3.02 2.68 10.09
CA ILE A 90 -2.94 3.34 11.39
C ILE A 90 -3.63 4.72 11.44
N VAL A 91 -3.58 5.52 10.36
CA VAL A 91 -4.21 6.86 10.35
C VAL A 91 -5.73 6.77 10.35
N ALA A 92 -6.27 5.75 9.68
CA ALA A 92 -7.70 5.47 9.66
C ALA A 92 -8.19 4.92 11.01
N VAL A 93 -7.38 4.09 11.68
CA VAL A 93 -7.72 3.49 12.98
C VAL A 93 -7.64 4.51 14.12
N LEU A 94 -6.68 5.43 14.09
CA LEU A 94 -6.49 6.43 15.15
C LEU A 94 -7.34 7.70 14.95
N GLY A 95 -8.17 7.75 13.90
CA GLY A 95 -9.15 8.82 13.69
C GLY A 95 -8.62 10.06 12.99
N ALA A 96 -7.48 9.97 12.30
CA ALA A 96 -7.03 11.06 11.41
C ALA A 96 -7.90 11.16 10.14
N VAL A 97 -8.50 10.04 9.73
CA VAL A 97 -9.62 9.99 8.79
C VAL A 97 -10.93 10.06 9.59
N PRO A 98 -11.87 10.96 9.25
CA PRO A 98 -13.17 11.04 9.91
C PRO A 98 -13.88 9.68 9.96
N TYR A 99 -14.32 9.28 11.16
CA TYR A 99 -15.00 8.00 11.34
C TYR A 99 -16.31 7.90 10.55
N GLY A 100 -16.65 6.66 10.18
CA GLY A 100 -17.86 6.34 9.43
C GLY A 100 -17.54 6.02 7.97
N VAL A 101 -18.29 6.62 7.05
CA VAL A 101 -18.21 6.29 5.62
C VAL A 101 -16.84 6.63 5.02
N GLN A 102 -16.18 7.69 5.48
CA GLN A 102 -14.85 8.07 4.97
C GLN A 102 -13.77 7.04 5.33
N THR A 103 -13.79 6.48 6.55
CA THR A 103 -12.89 5.39 6.93
C THR A 103 -13.07 4.16 6.03
N LEU A 104 -14.32 3.82 5.70
CA LEU A 104 -14.60 2.71 4.78
C LEU A 104 -14.05 3.00 3.38
N TYR A 105 -14.28 4.22 2.86
CA TYR A 105 -13.77 4.65 1.56
C TYR A 105 -12.25 4.64 1.50
N TYR A 106 -11.58 5.06 2.58
CA TYR A 106 -10.13 4.98 2.72
C TYR A 106 -9.64 3.53 2.57
N PHE A 107 -10.22 2.58 3.32
CA PHE A 107 -9.81 1.18 3.26
C PHE A 107 -10.10 0.54 1.91
N ILE A 108 -11.24 0.87 1.27
CA ILE A 108 -11.55 0.38 -0.08
C ILE A 108 -10.52 0.89 -1.09
N ALA A 109 -10.20 2.19 -1.06
CA ALA A 109 -9.23 2.78 -1.97
C ALA A 109 -7.82 2.17 -1.78
N ALA A 110 -7.36 2.07 -0.53
CA ALA A 110 -6.08 1.46 -0.20
C ALA A 110 -6.02 -0.02 -0.59
N ALA A 111 -7.07 -0.80 -0.27
CA ALA A 111 -7.15 -2.22 -0.61
C ALA A 111 -7.15 -2.46 -2.13
N ALA A 112 -7.84 -1.62 -2.90
CA ALA A 112 -7.82 -1.69 -4.36
C ALA A 112 -6.42 -1.44 -4.92
N GLY A 113 -5.73 -0.40 -4.46
CA GLY A 113 -4.34 -0.14 -4.88
C GLY A 113 -3.39 -1.26 -4.49
N VAL A 114 -3.51 -1.77 -3.27
CA VAL A 114 -2.72 -2.91 -2.78
C VAL A 114 -2.95 -4.15 -3.63
N ALA A 115 -4.20 -4.48 -3.94
CA ALA A 115 -4.54 -5.62 -4.79
C ALA A 115 -3.92 -5.47 -6.18
N VAL A 116 -4.00 -4.28 -6.79
CA VAL A 116 -3.37 -3.99 -8.08
C VAL A 116 -1.85 -4.15 -8.00
N THR A 117 -1.19 -3.56 -7.01
CA THR A 117 0.27 -3.70 -6.81
C THR A 117 0.66 -5.16 -6.65
N SER A 118 0.00 -5.90 -5.76
CA SER A 118 0.32 -7.31 -5.48
C SER A 118 0.11 -8.18 -6.72
N LEU A 119 -1.00 -8.02 -7.43
CA LEU A 119 -1.30 -8.83 -8.61
C LEU A 119 -0.28 -8.57 -9.74
N ILE A 120 0.02 -7.30 -10.04
CA ILE A 120 1.01 -6.95 -11.08
C ILE A 120 2.41 -7.40 -10.68
N TYR A 121 2.77 -7.36 -9.40
CA TYR A 121 4.10 -7.80 -8.97
C TYR A 121 4.28 -9.32 -9.04
N ILE A 122 3.21 -10.07 -8.75
CA ILE A 122 3.20 -11.53 -8.74
C ILE A 122 3.29 -12.13 -10.15
N PHE A 123 2.67 -11.50 -11.15
CA PHE A 123 2.50 -12.05 -12.51
C PHE A 123 3.37 -11.31 -13.53
#